data_AF-A0AAU4B8H8-F1
#
_entry.id   AF-A0AAU4B8H8-F1
#
_cell.length_a   1.000
_cell.length_b   1.000
_cell.length_c   1.000
_cell.angle_alpha   90.00
_cell.angle_beta   90.00
_cell.angle_gamma   90.00
#
_symmetry.space_group_name_H-M   'P 1'
#
loop_
_entity.id
_entity.type
_entity.pdbx_description
1 polymer ?
#
loop_
_entity_poly.entity_id
_entity_poly.type
_entity_poly.pdbx_seq_one_letter_code
_entity_poly.pdbx_strand_id
1 'polypeptide(L)'
;MNGRENDRPPGRWSATIDALAASLAAHLGQEVTVVKASEYGDAFSCLVRGPRPSGPTFQTAWEGVLGMGYTEGRPDISVSLFLYSRGRRLRLDDQAGSYLEIVYEGPFDGSGTWRDLGWLQDGFGEFEGHDHYGG
;
A
#
# COMPACT_ATOMS: atom_id res chain seq x y z
N MET A 1 -23.28 11.83 -21.00
CA MET A 1 -23.32 12.83 -19.92
C MET A 1 -22.25 12.41 -18.92
N ASN A 2 -21.12 13.13 -18.88
CA ASN A 2 -19.97 12.77 -18.04
C ASN A 2 -20.14 13.45 -16.67
N GLY A 3 -20.59 12.69 -15.68
CA GLY A 3 -20.56 13.12 -14.28
C GLY A 3 -19.11 13.13 -13.81
N ARG A 4 -18.61 14.30 -13.40
CA ARG A 4 -17.32 14.46 -12.76
C ARG A 4 -17.38 13.76 -11.40
N GLU A 5 -16.81 12.57 -11.33
CA GLU A 5 -16.52 11.86 -10.10
C GLU A 5 -15.26 12.50 -9.47
N ASN A 6 -15.37 13.72 -8.92
CA ASN A 6 -14.26 14.30 -8.14
C ASN A 6 -14.60 15.51 -7.24
N ASP A 7 -15.80 15.55 -6.64
CA ASP A 7 -16.18 16.62 -5.69
C ASP A 7 -16.56 16.06 -4.30
N ARG A 8 -15.81 15.07 -3.80
CA ARG A 8 -15.82 14.81 -2.35
C ARG A 8 -14.86 15.80 -1.69
N PRO A 9 -15.26 16.51 -0.63
CA PRO A 9 -14.30 17.26 0.16
C PRO A 9 -13.20 16.31 0.63
N PRO A 10 -11.93 16.76 0.65
CA PRO A 10 -10.83 15.93 1.12
C PRO A 10 -11.19 15.43 2.53
N GLY A 11 -11.08 14.11 2.71
CA GLY A 11 -11.26 13.50 4.01
C GLY A 11 -10.21 14.02 4.99
N ARG A 12 -10.44 13.80 6.29
CA ARG A 12 -9.55 14.26 7.35
C ARG A 12 -8.11 13.82 7.10
N TRP A 13 -7.94 12.63 6.53
CA TRP A 13 -6.63 12.02 6.32
C TRP A 13 -6.01 12.30 4.96
N SER A 14 -6.70 12.99 4.04
CA SER A 14 -6.21 13.14 2.66
C SER A 14 -4.80 13.75 2.58
N ALA A 15 -4.54 14.84 3.33
CA ALA A 15 -3.21 15.46 3.34
C ALA A 15 -2.12 14.55 3.92
N THR A 16 -2.45 13.76 4.94
CA THR A 16 -1.54 12.75 5.52
C THR A 16 -1.28 11.61 4.54
N ILE A 17 -2.33 11.10 3.88
CA ILE A 17 -2.22 10.02 2.89
C ILE A 17 -1.31 10.47 1.74
N ASP A 18 -1.51 11.68 1.21
CA ASP A 18 -0.69 12.23 0.14
C ASP A 18 0.78 12.37 0.56
N ALA A 19 1.03 12.88 1.78
CA ALA A 19 2.37 13.04 2.31
C ALA A 19 3.08 11.70 2.54
N LEU A 20 2.38 10.71 3.11
CA LEU A 20 2.90 9.36 3.33
C LEU A 20 3.15 8.63 2.00
N ALA A 21 2.25 8.75 1.03
CA ALA A 21 2.43 8.15 -0.30
C ALA A 21 3.63 8.76 -1.03
N ALA A 22 3.81 10.09 -0.96
CA ALA A 22 4.99 10.76 -1.53
C ALA A 22 6.29 10.34 -0.83
N SER A 23 6.25 10.20 0.50
CA SER A 23 7.40 9.72 1.29
C SER A 23 7.74 8.26 0.95
N LEU A 24 6.74 7.39 0.82
CA LEU A 24 6.91 6.00 0.40
C LEU A 24 7.49 5.90 -1.01
N ALA A 25 7.04 6.76 -1.93
CA ALA A 25 7.59 6.84 -3.28
C ALA A 25 9.09 7.19 -3.28
N ALA A 26 9.49 8.13 -2.43
CA ALA A 26 10.90 8.47 -2.25
C ALA A 26 11.70 7.30 -1.66
N HIS A 27 11.16 6.58 -0.67
CA HIS A 27 11.79 5.40 -0.07
C HIS A 27 12.00 4.27 -1.09
N LEU A 28 10.97 3.96 -1.88
CA LEU A 28 11.03 2.88 -2.87
C LEU A 28 11.80 3.27 -4.14
N GLY A 29 12.08 4.56 -4.35
CA GLY A 29 12.65 5.07 -5.60
C GLY A 29 11.74 4.86 -6.82
N GLN A 30 10.42 4.78 -6.59
CA GLN A 30 9.41 4.48 -7.60
C GLN A 30 8.16 5.35 -7.41
N GLU A 31 7.39 5.53 -8.47
CA GLU A 31 6.07 6.17 -8.36
C GLU A 31 5.13 5.34 -7.48
N VAL A 32 4.37 6.02 -6.62
CA VAL A 32 3.30 5.43 -5.81
C VAL A 32 2.01 6.17 -6.11
N THR A 33 1.00 5.44 -6.59
CA THR A 33 -0.34 5.98 -6.83
C THR A 33 -1.30 5.46 -5.77
N VAL A 34 -2.02 6.36 -5.10
CA VAL A 34 -3.17 5.99 -4.27
C VAL A 34 -4.36 5.70 -5.18
N VAL A 35 -4.80 4.45 -5.23
CA VAL A 35 -5.89 3.98 -6.10
C VAL A 35 -7.25 4.17 -5.41
N LYS A 36 -7.30 3.88 -4.11
CA LYS A 36 -8.52 3.99 -3.29
C LYS A 36 -8.13 4.28 -1.86
N ALA A 37 -8.83 5.22 -1.22
CA ALA A 37 -8.68 5.52 0.21
C ALA A 37 -10.00 5.22 0.94
N SER A 38 -9.90 4.59 2.11
CA SER A 38 -11.01 4.39 3.05
C SER A 38 -10.59 4.93 4.42
N GLU A 39 -11.35 5.89 4.94
CA GLU A 39 -11.07 6.57 6.21
C GLU A 39 -12.08 6.14 7.30
N TYR A 40 -11.60 5.87 8.50
CA TYR A 40 -12.38 5.31 9.61
C TYR A 40 -12.07 6.05 10.92
N GLY A 41 -12.67 7.22 11.13
CA GLY A 41 -12.45 8.01 12.34
C GLY A 41 -10.99 8.42 12.50
N ASP A 42 -10.27 7.71 13.36
CA ASP A 42 -8.85 7.92 13.62
C ASP A 42 -7.92 7.02 12.80
N ALA A 43 -8.43 6.17 11.90
CA ALA A 43 -7.64 5.24 11.08
C ALA A 43 -7.89 5.46 9.57
N PHE A 44 -7.01 4.91 8.72
CA PHE A 44 -7.26 4.81 7.28
C PHE A 44 -6.64 3.54 6.68
N SER A 45 -7.14 3.15 5.52
CA SER A 45 -6.58 2.09 4.68
C SER A 45 -6.64 2.53 3.22
N CYS A 46 -5.50 2.49 2.54
CA CYS A 46 -5.36 2.90 1.16
C CYS A 46 -4.82 1.75 0.31
N LEU A 47 -5.50 1.45 -0.80
CA LEU A 47 -4.90 0.67 -1.86
C LEU A 47 -3.91 1.58 -2.61
N VAL A 48 -2.63 1.22 -2.56
CA VAL A 48 -1.55 1.88 -3.28
C VAL A 48 -0.96 0.96 -4.34
N ARG A 49 -0.36 1.54 -5.38
CA ARG A 49 0.15 0.80 -6.53
C ARG A 49 1.40 1.46 -7.09
N GLY A 50 2.35 0.63 -7.53
CA GLY A 50 3.52 1.07 -8.25
C GLY A 50 3.28 1.36 -9.73
N PRO A 51 4.36 1.50 -10.51
CA PRO A 51 4.25 1.62 -11.97
C PRO A 51 3.52 0.43 -12.58
N ARG A 52 2.73 0.68 -13.63
CA ARG A 52 2.05 -0.39 -14.37
C ARG A 52 3.08 -1.38 -14.93
N PRO A 53 2.77 -2.69 -14.94
CA PRO A 53 3.63 -3.68 -15.58
C PRO A 53 3.84 -3.32 -17.05
N SER A 54 5.09 -3.35 -17.50
CA SER A 54 5.47 -3.01 -18.87
C SER A 54 6.41 -4.06 -19.47
N GLY A 55 6.49 -4.09 -20.81
CA GLY A 55 7.32 -5.03 -21.56
C GLY A 55 6.66 -6.39 -21.84
N PRO A 56 7.22 -7.20 -22.76
CA PRO A 56 6.55 -8.42 -23.25
C PRO A 56 6.85 -9.70 -22.46
N THR A 57 7.92 -9.76 -21.66
CA THR A 57 8.46 -11.05 -21.16
C THR A 57 8.51 -11.16 -19.64
N PHE A 58 9.05 -10.15 -18.95
CA PHE A 58 9.18 -10.12 -17.50
C PHE A 58 8.45 -8.90 -16.94
N GLN A 59 7.12 -9.01 -16.86
CA GLN A 59 6.26 -7.97 -16.33
C GLN A 59 6.19 -8.11 -14.81
N THR A 60 6.92 -7.25 -14.09
CA THR A 60 6.78 -7.09 -12.65
C THR A 60 5.89 -5.90 -12.33
N ALA A 61 5.07 -6.03 -11.30
CA ALA A 61 4.29 -4.94 -10.73
C ALA A 61 4.14 -5.15 -9.22
N TRP A 62 3.65 -4.14 -8.53
CA TRP A 62 3.29 -4.27 -7.13
C TRP A 62 2.05 -3.44 -6.79
N GLU A 63 1.30 -3.95 -5.81
CA GLU A 63 0.22 -3.26 -5.12
C GLU A 63 0.49 -3.36 -3.62
N GLY A 64 -0.20 -2.56 -2.83
CA GLY A 64 -0.12 -2.70 -1.39
C GLY A 64 -1.23 -2.00 -0.67
N VAL A 65 -1.31 -2.27 0.62
CA VAL A 65 -2.23 -1.60 1.54
C VAL A 65 -1.40 -0.69 2.42
N LEU A 66 -1.50 0.62 2.21
CA LEU A 66 -0.95 1.64 3.10
C LEU A 66 -1.99 1.93 4.18
N GLY A 67 -1.71 1.51 5.40
CA GLY A 67 -2.63 1.60 6.53
C GLY A 67 -2.11 2.50 7.64
N MET A 68 -3.04 3.04 8.41
CA MET A 68 -2.77 3.58 9.73
C MET A 68 -3.84 3.12 10.70
N GLY A 69 -3.39 2.52 11.80
CA GLY A 69 -4.20 2.11 12.94
C GLY A 69 -3.58 2.56 14.25
N TYR A 70 -4.11 2.05 15.37
CA TYR A 70 -3.51 2.26 16.69
C TYR A 70 -3.15 0.92 17.32
N THR A 71 -1.88 0.79 17.68
CA THR A 71 -1.34 -0.34 18.42
C THR A 71 -0.84 0.19 19.77
N GLU A 72 -1.36 -0.35 20.88
CA GLU A 72 -1.02 0.11 22.24
C GLU A 72 -1.21 1.62 22.47
N GLY A 73 -2.25 2.20 21.85
CA GLY A 73 -2.57 3.62 21.96
C GLY A 73 -1.62 4.55 21.19
N ARG A 74 -0.73 4.00 20.38
CA ARG A 74 0.15 4.73 19.48
C ARG A 74 -0.24 4.50 18.03
N PRO A 75 -0.14 5.51 17.17
CA PRO A 75 -0.36 5.31 15.76
C PRO A 75 0.68 4.35 15.19
N ASP A 76 0.20 3.42 14.38
CA ASP A 76 1.00 2.41 13.69
C ASP A 76 0.71 2.55 12.20
N ILE A 77 1.74 2.91 11.45
CA ILE A 77 1.66 3.19 10.01
C ILE A 77 2.55 2.18 9.31
N SER A 78 1.97 1.45 8.37
CA SER A 78 2.73 0.50 7.59
C SER A 78 2.15 0.34 6.18
N VAL A 79 2.94 -0.28 5.32
CA VAL A 79 2.48 -0.76 4.03
C VAL A 79 2.84 -2.24 3.88
N SER A 80 1.80 -3.03 3.57
CA SER A 80 1.94 -4.41 3.14
C SER A 80 1.96 -4.45 1.62
N LEU A 81 3.11 -4.80 1.03
CA LEU A 81 3.32 -4.85 -0.42
C LEU A 81 3.20 -6.27 -0.97
N PHE A 82 2.49 -6.40 -2.08
CA PHE A 82 2.32 -7.62 -2.85
C PHE A 82 3.05 -7.46 -4.19
N LEU A 83 3.96 -8.38 -4.48
CA LEU A 83 4.66 -8.40 -5.76
C LEU A 83 3.94 -9.31 -6.75
N TYR A 84 3.91 -8.91 -8.01
CA TYR A 84 3.28 -9.66 -9.09
C TYR A 84 4.27 -9.90 -10.21
N SER A 85 4.17 -11.08 -10.83
CA SER A 85 4.76 -11.36 -12.13
C SER A 85 3.67 -11.83 -13.08
N ARG A 86 3.57 -11.17 -14.24
CA ARG A 86 2.54 -11.45 -15.27
C ARG A 86 1.11 -11.45 -14.69
N GLY A 87 0.84 -10.52 -13.78
CA GLY A 87 -0.46 -10.32 -13.13
C GLY A 87 -0.78 -11.29 -12.00
N ARG A 88 0.10 -12.26 -11.67
CA ARG A 88 -0.09 -13.20 -10.56
C ARG A 88 0.79 -12.86 -9.38
N ARG A 89 0.23 -12.93 -8.17
CA ARG A 89 0.97 -12.67 -6.93
C ARG A 89 2.10 -13.68 -6.72
N LEU A 90 3.30 -13.16 -6.48
CA LEU A 90 4.47 -13.92 -6.05
C LEU A 90 4.33 -14.27 -4.56
N ARG A 91 4.81 -15.46 -4.21
CA ARG A 91 4.77 -16.00 -2.85
C ARG A 91 6.11 -16.65 -2.52
N LEU A 92 6.44 -16.71 -1.24
CA LEU A 92 7.49 -17.60 -0.75
C LEU A 92 7.02 -19.06 -0.82
N ASP A 93 7.91 -19.97 -1.18
CA ASP A 93 7.59 -21.35 -1.56
C ASP A 93 6.82 -22.14 -0.48
N ASP A 94 7.01 -21.82 0.80
CA ASP A 94 6.43 -22.50 1.95
C ASP A 94 5.22 -21.76 2.57
N GLN A 95 4.69 -20.73 1.90
CA GLN A 95 3.64 -19.87 2.44
C GLN A 95 2.41 -19.79 1.52
N ALA A 96 1.22 -19.95 2.11
CA ALA A 96 -0.06 -19.80 1.41
C ALA A 96 -0.24 -18.37 0.84
N GLY A 97 0.31 -17.37 1.54
CA GLY A 97 0.44 -16.00 1.09
C GLY A 97 1.62 -15.33 1.80
N SER A 98 2.28 -14.40 1.11
CA SER A 98 3.37 -13.61 1.68
C SER A 98 3.30 -12.17 1.18
N TYR A 99 3.83 -11.25 1.97
CA TYR A 99 3.91 -9.83 1.64
C TYR A 99 5.21 -9.24 2.19
N LEU A 100 5.65 -8.14 1.60
CA LEU A 100 6.74 -7.34 2.14
C LEU A 100 6.13 -6.28 3.05
N GLU A 101 6.59 -6.21 4.30
CA GLU A 101 6.12 -5.22 5.25
C GLU A 101 7.16 -4.10 5.42
N ILE A 102 6.68 -2.86 5.33
CA ILE A 102 7.48 -1.66 5.55
C ILE A 102 6.74 -0.77 6.54
N VAL A 103 7.39 -0.41 7.63
CA VAL A 103 6.78 0.43 8.68
C VAL A 103 7.30 1.86 8.61
N TYR A 104 6.47 2.80 9.02
CA TYR A 104 6.81 4.21 9.07
C TYR A 104 6.92 4.69 10.52
N GLU A 105 8.05 5.34 10.83
CA GLU A 105 8.34 5.90 12.15
C GLU A 105 8.49 7.42 12.02
N GLY A 106 7.57 8.18 12.62
CA GLY A 106 7.67 9.65 12.67
C GLY A 106 6.33 10.40 12.54
N PRO A 107 6.37 11.71 12.28
CA PRO A 107 5.18 12.54 12.15
C PRO A 107 4.34 12.20 10.91
N PHE A 108 3.05 12.52 10.90
CA PHE A 108 2.12 12.17 9.80
C PHE A 108 2.23 13.05 8.54
N ASP A 109 3.27 13.87 8.44
CA ASP A 109 3.52 14.79 7.34
C ASP A 109 4.52 14.22 6.31
N GLY A 110 4.85 12.93 6.42
CA GLY A 110 5.77 12.23 5.51
C GLY A 110 7.26 12.47 5.80
N SER A 111 7.61 13.27 6.83
CA SER A 111 9.00 13.59 7.18
C SER A 111 9.73 12.53 8.03
N GLY A 112 9.02 11.49 8.44
CA GLY A 112 9.55 10.34 9.16
C GLY A 112 10.37 9.40 8.29
N THR A 113 10.63 8.20 8.81
CA THR A 113 11.51 7.22 8.17
C THR A 113 10.77 5.92 7.94
N TRP A 114 10.94 5.35 6.74
CA TRP A 114 10.47 4.01 6.40
C TRP A 114 11.53 2.97 6.77
N ARG A 115 11.10 1.85 7.33
CA ARG A 115 11.97 0.73 7.71
C ARG A 115 11.40 -0.57 7.16
N ASP A 116 12.21 -1.27 6.37
CA ASP A 116 11.84 -2.55 5.78
C ASP A 116 11.91 -3.65 6.85
N LEU A 117 10.78 -4.32 7.10
CA LEU A 117 10.73 -5.51 7.98
C LEU A 117 11.02 -6.80 7.22
N GLY A 118 10.91 -6.76 5.89
CA GLY A 118 11.13 -7.91 5.02
C GLY A 118 9.85 -8.70 4.77
N TRP A 119 10.00 -9.97 4.40
CA TRP A 119 8.89 -10.84 4.05
C TRP A 119 8.19 -11.40 5.28
N LEU A 120 6.87 -11.24 5.32
CA LEU A 120 5.98 -11.83 6.32
C LEU A 120 4.98 -12.78 5.67
N GLN A 121 4.54 -13.75 6.46
CA GLN A 121 3.50 -14.70 6.07
C GLN A 121 2.11 -14.07 6.30
N ASP A 122 1.23 -14.21 5.32
CA ASP A 122 -0.20 -13.95 5.47
C ASP A 122 -0.87 -15.17 6.11
N GLY A 123 -0.71 -15.31 7.43
CA GLY A 123 -1.18 -16.49 8.18
C GLY A 123 -2.70 -16.57 8.35
N PHE A 124 -3.41 -15.45 8.18
CA PHE A 124 -4.86 -15.36 8.36
C PHE A 124 -5.63 -15.23 7.04
N GLY A 125 -4.93 -15.18 5.90
CA GLY A 125 -5.54 -15.02 4.58
C GLY A 125 -6.16 -13.63 4.39
N GLU A 126 -5.67 -12.63 5.11
CA GLU A 126 -6.20 -11.26 5.05
C GLU A 126 -6.10 -10.70 3.63
N PHE A 127 -5.09 -11.14 2.87
CA PHE A 127 -4.78 -10.63 1.55
C PHE A 127 -5.11 -11.63 0.42
N GLU A 128 -5.92 -12.65 0.66
CA GLU A 128 -6.35 -13.60 -0.40
C GLU A 128 -7.02 -12.89 -1.59
N GLY A 129 -7.70 -11.76 -1.33
CA GLY A 129 -8.30 -10.93 -2.38
C GLY A 129 -7.29 -10.29 -3.35
N HIS A 130 -6.01 -10.23 -2.99
CA HIS A 130 -4.94 -9.59 -3.76
C HIS A 130 -4.15 -10.56 -4.65
N ASP A 131 -4.73 -11.70 -5.03
CA ASP A 131 -4.03 -12.72 -5.82
C ASP A 131 -3.75 -12.35 -7.28
N HIS A 132 -4.51 -11.40 -7.80
CA HIS A 132 -4.37 -10.88 -9.14
C HIS A 132 -4.15 -9.37 -9.08
N TYR A 133 -3.22 -8.89 -9.91
CA TYR A 133 -2.93 -7.47 -10.02
C TYR A 133 -4.18 -6.71 -10.51
N GLY A 134 -4.61 -5.70 -9.76
CA GLY A 134 -5.78 -4.89 -10.08
C GLY A 134 -7.13 -5.58 -9.87
N GLY A 135 -7.14 -6.67 -9.10
CA GLY A 135 -8.35 -7.34 -8.61
C GLY A 135 -9.13 -6.54 -7.58
#